data_AF-A0A3P1SYF6-F1
#
_entry.id   AF-A0A3P1SYF6-F1
#
_cell.length_a   1.000
_cell.length_b   1.000
_cell.length_c   1.000
_cell.angle_alpha   90.00
_cell.angle_beta   90.00
_cell.angle_gamma   90.00
#
_symmetry.space_group_name_H-M   'P 1'
#
loop_
_entity.id
_entity.type
_entity.pdbx_description
1 polymer ?
#
loop_
_entity_poly.entity_id
_entity_poly.type
_entity_poly.pdbx_seq_one_letter_code
_entity_poly.pdbx_strand_id
1 'polypeptide(L)'
;MFSVTMILLLSCSTKQGAINDLRSFSYELRDNSAYYDVNDWKEALNKFANLRDKISRYGYTAEEYRTIGRLEGECAGYMVKGAKDGIINRIGTCASELEGMLEGILEGMGSE
;
A
#
# COMPACT_ATOMS: atom_id res chain seq x y z
N MET A 1 10.15 40.17 -0.75
CA MET A 1 9.41 39.07 -0.09
C MET A 1 8.58 38.38 -1.17
N PHE A 2 9.04 37.24 -1.66
CA PHE A 2 8.24 36.40 -2.55
C PHE A 2 7.37 35.50 -1.66
N SER A 3 6.06 35.78 -1.61
CA SER A 3 5.10 34.91 -0.93
C SER A 3 5.05 33.58 -1.65
N VAL A 4 5.64 32.55 -1.02
CA VAL A 4 5.46 31.16 -1.43
C VAL A 4 4.05 30.78 -1.01
N THR A 5 3.11 30.89 -1.95
CA THR A 5 1.76 30.36 -1.82
C THR A 5 1.88 28.85 -1.72
N MET A 6 1.82 28.33 -0.49
CA MET A 6 1.72 26.91 -0.21
C MET A 6 0.38 26.43 -0.77
N ILE A 7 0.41 25.82 -1.96
CA ILE A 7 -0.73 25.08 -2.50
C ILE A 7 -0.87 23.85 -1.61
N LEU A 8 -1.68 24.00 -0.56
CA LEU A 8 -2.25 22.89 0.18
C LEU A 8 -3.12 22.12 -0.80
N LEU A 9 -2.55 21.06 -1.40
CA LEU A 9 -3.32 20.00 -2.04
C LEU A 9 -4.07 19.25 -0.93
N LEU A 10 -5.10 19.90 -0.36
CA LEU A 10 -6.26 19.21 0.15
C LEU A 10 -6.94 18.61 -1.08
N SER A 11 -6.35 17.56 -1.67
CA SER A 11 -7.00 16.87 -2.76
C SER A 11 -8.28 16.31 -2.17
N CYS A 12 -9.40 16.84 -2.65
CA CYS A 12 -10.66 16.15 -2.57
C CYS A 12 -10.44 14.85 -3.33
N SER A 13 -9.99 13.80 -2.62
CA SER A 13 -9.72 12.51 -3.23
C SER A 13 -11.02 12.05 -3.86
N THR A 14 -11.03 11.81 -5.16
CA THR A 14 -12.23 11.31 -5.82
C THR A 14 -12.28 9.79 -5.65
N LYS A 15 -13.48 9.23 -5.65
CA LYS A 15 -13.69 7.77 -5.62
C LYS A 15 -12.79 7.02 -6.62
N GLN A 16 -12.73 7.52 -7.87
CA GLN A 16 -11.88 6.93 -8.91
C GLN A 16 -10.39 7.22 -8.70
N GLY A 17 -10.05 8.38 -8.15
CA GLY A 17 -8.67 8.71 -7.76
C GLY A 17 -8.09 7.69 -6.79
N ALA A 18 -8.87 7.26 -5.78
CA ALA A 18 -8.42 6.25 -4.82
C ALA A 18 -8.08 4.90 -5.49
N ILE A 19 -8.88 4.46 -6.47
CA ILE A 19 -8.61 3.24 -7.26
C ILE A 19 -7.35 3.41 -8.12
N ASN A 20 -7.18 4.59 -8.74
CA ASN A 20 -6.03 4.88 -9.59
C ASN A 20 -4.73 4.96 -8.80
N ASP A 21 -4.77 5.53 -7.59
CA ASP A 21 -3.63 5.58 -6.69
C ASP A 21 -3.20 4.17 -6.27
N LEU A 22 -4.15 3.31 -5.90
CA LEU A 22 -3.87 1.90 -5.58
C LEU A 22 -3.30 1.14 -6.78
N ARG A 23 -3.82 1.38 -7.99
CA ARG A 23 -3.28 0.80 -9.23
C ARG A 23 -1.85 1.26 -9.50
N SER A 24 -1.58 2.54 -9.33
CA SER A 24 -0.24 3.09 -9.55
C SER A 24 0.75 2.47 -8.55
N PHE A 25 0.32 2.29 -7.31
CA PHE A 25 1.11 1.61 -6.29
C PHE A 25 1.35 0.12 -6.61
N SER A 26 0.37 -0.60 -7.15
CA SER A 26 0.60 -1.99 -7.58
C SER A 26 1.65 -2.10 -8.69
N TYR A 27 1.70 -1.13 -9.61
CA TYR A 27 2.74 -1.04 -10.63
C TYR A 27 4.11 -0.68 -10.05
N GLU A 28 4.16 0.24 -9.10
CA GLU A 28 5.38 0.60 -8.40
C GLU A 28 6.00 -0.62 -7.70
N LEU A 29 5.18 -1.41 -7.00
CA LEU A 29 5.63 -2.66 -6.40
C LEU A 29 6.11 -3.66 -7.46
N ARG A 30 5.33 -3.86 -8.54
CA ARG A 30 5.74 -4.76 -9.62
C ARG A 30 7.11 -4.41 -10.20
N ASP A 31 7.34 -3.13 -10.46
CA ASP A 31 8.48 -2.68 -11.23
C ASP A 31 9.73 -2.46 -10.36
N ASN A 32 9.56 -2.13 -9.07
CA ASN A 32 10.67 -1.70 -8.22
C ASN A 32 10.89 -2.55 -6.96
N SER A 33 9.89 -3.30 -6.46
CA SER A 33 9.98 -3.94 -5.14
C SER A 33 11.08 -4.99 -4.99
N ALA A 34 11.57 -5.53 -6.11
CA ALA A 34 12.70 -6.47 -6.12
C ALA A 34 14.01 -5.85 -5.60
N TYR A 35 14.10 -4.51 -5.55
CA TYR A 35 15.28 -3.78 -5.12
C TYR A 35 15.07 -3.00 -3.82
N TYR A 36 13.89 -3.13 -3.20
CA TYR A 36 13.56 -2.39 -1.99
C TYR A 36 14.40 -2.84 -0.80
N ASP A 37 14.92 -1.87 -0.05
CA ASP A 37 15.50 -2.10 1.26
C ASP A 37 14.43 -2.03 2.38
N VAL A 38 14.89 -2.12 3.64
CA VAL A 38 14.01 -2.09 4.82
C VAL A 38 13.22 -0.77 4.91
N ASN A 39 13.81 0.36 4.57
CA ASN A 39 13.15 1.66 4.62
C ASN A 39 12.16 1.81 3.47
N ASP A 40 12.52 1.40 2.25
CA ASP A 40 11.62 1.42 1.09
C ASP A 40 10.36 0.61 1.38
N TRP A 41 10.51 -0.59 1.93
CA TRP A 41 9.37 -1.41 2.32
C TRP A 41 8.56 -0.78 3.45
N LYS A 42 9.18 -0.09 4.42
CA LYS A 42 8.45 0.62 5.48
C LYS A 42 7.60 1.75 4.89
N GLU A 43 8.13 2.50 3.93
CA GLU A 43 7.38 3.53 3.23
C GLU A 43 6.25 2.93 2.37
N ALA A 44 6.53 1.84 1.65
CA ALA A 44 5.54 1.13 0.84
C ALA A 44 4.37 0.63 1.70
N LEU A 45 4.65 0.07 2.87
CA LEU A 45 3.63 -0.41 3.80
C LEU A 45 2.78 0.76 4.37
N ASN A 46 3.42 1.86 4.78
CA ASN A 46 2.69 3.07 5.18
C ASN A 46 1.81 3.62 4.05
N LYS A 47 2.33 3.64 2.81
CA LYS A 47 1.59 4.07 1.64
C LYS A 47 0.39 3.18 1.39
N PHE A 48 0.55 1.86 1.49
CA PHE A 48 -0.54 0.90 1.34
C PHE A 48 -1.64 1.12 2.39
N ALA A 49 -1.28 1.26 3.67
CA ALA A 49 -2.24 1.55 4.74
C ALA A 49 -3.05 2.83 4.44
N ASN A 50 -2.38 3.90 4.03
CA ASN A 50 -3.04 5.16 3.64
C ASN A 50 -3.94 5.00 2.41
N LEU A 51 -3.58 4.17 1.44
CA LEU A 51 -4.41 3.88 0.27
C LEU A 51 -5.68 3.12 0.65
N ARG A 52 -5.57 2.13 1.53
CA ARG A 52 -6.74 1.37 2.04
C ARG A 52 -7.68 2.26 2.84
N ASP A 53 -7.13 3.14 3.68
CA ASP A 53 -7.93 4.15 4.38
C ASP A 53 -8.67 5.07 3.41
N LYS A 54 -7.99 5.62 2.39
CA LYS A 54 -8.62 6.43 1.34
C LYS A 54 -9.74 5.69 0.61
N ILE A 55 -9.52 4.42 0.25
CA ILE A 55 -10.52 3.59 -0.41
C ILE A 55 -11.74 3.41 0.51
N SER A 56 -11.53 3.10 1.79
CA SER A 56 -12.62 2.83 2.74
C SER A 56 -13.63 3.98 2.90
N ARG A 57 -13.25 5.21 2.52
CA ARG A 57 -14.10 6.41 2.61
C ARG A 57 -15.20 6.50 1.55
N TYR A 58 -15.21 5.61 0.55
CA TYR A 58 -16.18 5.64 -0.55
C TYR A 58 -16.99 4.35 -0.65
N GLY A 59 -18.22 4.48 -1.17
CA GLY A 59 -19.02 3.34 -1.64
C GLY A 59 -18.67 2.98 -3.08
N TYR A 60 -18.43 1.69 -3.34
CA TYR A 60 -18.10 1.17 -4.68
C TYR A 60 -19.17 0.23 -5.22
N THR A 61 -19.22 0.11 -6.53
CA THR A 61 -19.99 -0.92 -7.21
C THR A 61 -19.30 -2.28 -7.07
N ALA A 62 -20.01 -3.37 -7.35
CA ALA A 62 -19.43 -4.71 -7.31
C ALA A 62 -18.22 -4.87 -8.26
N GLU A 63 -18.24 -4.21 -9.43
CA GLU A 63 -17.13 -4.25 -10.39
C GLU A 63 -15.91 -3.47 -9.89
N GLU A 64 -16.13 -2.31 -9.29
CA GLU A 64 -15.07 -1.53 -8.66
C GLU A 64 -14.48 -2.25 -7.44
N TYR A 65 -15.29 -2.88 -6.59
CA TYR A 65 -14.80 -3.71 -5.48
C TYR A 65 -13.97 -4.90 -5.97
N ARG A 66 -14.38 -5.57 -7.06
CA ARG A 66 -13.54 -6.61 -7.67
C ARG A 66 -12.21 -6.04 -8.16
N THR A 67 -12.23 -4.84 -8.74
CA THR A 67 -11.00 -4.16 -9.18
C THR A 67 -10.08 -3.82 -8.02
N ILE A 68 -10.63 -3.26 -6.94
CA ILE A 68 -9.90 -2.96 -5.70
C ILE A 68 -9.29 -4.24 -5.13
N GLY A 69 -10.09 -5.29 -4.94
CA GLY A 69 -9.61 -6.55 -4.37
C GLY A 69 -8.50 -7.20 -5.20
N ARG A 70 -8.59 -7.15 -6.54
CA ARG A 70 -7.51 -7.60 -7.42
C ARG A 70 -6.22 -6.81 -7.18
N LEU A 71 -6.31 -5.48 -7.10
CA LEU A 71 -5.14 -4.62 -6.91
C LEU A 71 -4.53 -4.78 -5.51
N GLU A 72 -5.35 -4.90 -4.45
CA GLU A 72 -4.89 -5.21 -3.10
C GLU A 72 -4.18 -6.58 -3.07
N GLY A 73 -4.74 -7.59 -3.75
CA GLY A 73 -4.12 -8.90 -3.89
C GLY A 73 -2.78 -8.87 -4.63
N GLU A 74 -2.66 -8.07 -5.69
CA GLU A 74 -1.38 -7.85 -6.37
C GLU A 74 -0.34 -7.23 -5.43
N CYS A 75 -0.71 -6.17 -4.70
CA CYS A 75 0.18 -5.53 -3.73
C CYS A 75 0.62 -6.51 -2.65
N ALA A 76 -0.34 -7.25 -2.07
CA ALA A 76 -0.07 -8.28 -1.08
C ALA A 76 0.89 -9.34 -1.64
N GLY A 77 0.70 -9.79 -2.88
CA GLY A 77 1.60 -10.75 -3.52
C GLY A 77 3.06 -10.29 -3.60
N TYR A 78 3.31 -9.01 -3.84
CA TYR A 78 4.67 -8.46 -3.80
C TYR A 78 5.20 -8.33 -2.36
N MET A 79 4.36 -7.91 -1.42
CA MET A 79 4.74 -7.83 0.00
C MET A 79 5.07 -9.22 0.57
N VAL A 80 4.33 -10.25 0.18
CA VAL A 80 4.64 -11.65 0.51
C VAL A 80 6.02 -12.05 0.01
N LYS A 81 6.42 -11.63 -1.20
CA LYS A 81 7.78 -11.88 -1.70
C LYS A 81 8.84 -11.19 -0.82
N GLY A 82 8.65 -9.91 -0.51
CA GLY A 82 9.56 -9.18 0.39
C GLY A 82 9.63 -9.76 1.81
N ALA A 83 8.55 -10.39 2.28
CA ALA A 83 8.52 -11.14 3.53
C ALA A 83 9.27 -12.47 3.43
N LYS A 84 9.12 -13.21 2.32
CA LYS A 84 9.93 -14.42 2.03
C LYS A 84 11.42 -14.11 1.97
N ASP A 85 11.78 -12.94 1.45
CA ASP A 85 13.17 -12.44 1.44
C ASP A 85 13.65 -11.92 2.82
N GLY A 86 12.76 -11.95 3.83
CA GLY A 86 13.06 -11.57 5.21
C GLY A 86 13.13 -10.07 5.47
N ILE A 87 12.95 -9.23 4.45
CA ILE A 87 13.09 -7.77 4.58
C ILE A 87 11.92 -7.20 5.40
N ILE A 88 10.70 -7.62 5.09
CA ILE A 88 9.50 -7.16 5.78
C ILE A 88 9.46 -7.60 7.25
N ASN A 89 9.94 -8.79 7.59
CA ASN A 89 10.01 -9.25 8.99
C ASN A 89 10.90 -8.33 9.85
N ARG A 90 12.00 -7.83 9.27
CA ARG A 90 12.90 -6.88 9.93
C ARG A 90 12.23 -5.53 10.17
N ILE A 91 11.27 -5.16 9.32
CA ILE A 91 10.46 -3.95 9.51
C ILE A 91 9.49 -4.14 10.67
N GLY A 92 8.87 -5.32 10.82
CA GLY A 92 7.96 -5.60 11.93
C GLY A 92 8.61 -5.42 13.29
N THR A 93 9.86 -5.85 13.45
CA THR A 93 10.63 -5.60 14.68
C THR A 93 10.89 -4.10 14.94
N CYS A 94 10.83 -3.25 13.90
CA CYS A 94 11.13 -1.82 13.98
C CYS A 94 9.89 -0.90 13.92
N ALA A 95 8.73 -1.39 13.50
CA ALA A 95 7.56 -0.58 13.16
C ALA A 95 6.27 -1.14 13.79
N SER A 96 6.01 -0.73 15.03
CA SER A 96 4.84 -1.13 15.81
C SER A 96 3.50 -0.67 15.22
N GLU A 97 3.46 0.47 14.51
CA GLU A 97 2.23 1.00 13.92
C GLU A 97 1.69 0.17 12.73
N LEU A 98 2.58 -0.58 12.09
CA LEU A 98 2.23 -1.42 10.94
C LEU A 98 2.15 -2.90 11.29
N GLU A 99 2.35 -3.26 12.56
CA GLU A 99 2.41 -4.64 13.04
C GLU A 99 1.19 -5.44 12.59
N GLY A 100 -0.03 -4.94 12.82
CA GLY A 100 -1.25 -5.64 12.38
C GLY A 100 -1.40 -5.77 10.86
N MET A 101 -0.83 -4.84 10.08
CA MET A 101 -0.83 -4.96 8.61
C MET A 101 0.21 -5.98 8.14
N LEU A 102 1.37 -6.01 8.81
CA LEU A 102 2.43 -6.98 8.58
C LEU A 102 1.96 -8.39 8.94
N GLU A 103 1.35 -8.56 10.10
CA GLU A 103 0.69 -9.79 10.52
C GLU A 103 -0.31 -10.25 9.46
N GLY A 104 -1.23 -9.38 9.02
CA GLY A 104 -2.19 -9.75 7.98
C GLY A 104 -1.55 -10.17 6.65
N ILE A 105 -0.43 -9.55 6.25
CA ILE A 105 0.34 -9.96 5.07
C ILE A 105 0.98 -11.33 5.30
N LEU A 106 1.61 -11.55 6.47
CA LEU A 106 2.32 -12.79 6.82
C LEU A 106 1.38 -13.97 7.04
N GLU A 107 0.24 -13.76 7.70
CA GLU A 107 -0.81 -14.75 7.89
C GLU A 107 -1.44 -15.16 6.55
N GLY A 108 -1.59 -14.20 5.63
CA GLY A 108 -2.01 -14.45 4.26
C GLY A 108 -1.04 -15.32 3.45
N MET A 109 0.18 -15.58 3.96
CA MET A 109 1.16 -16.51 3.37
C MET A 109 0.97 -17.96 3.82
N GLY A 110 0.20 -18.18 4.90
CA GLY A 110 -0.07 -19.48 5.49
C GLY A 110 -1.12 -20.29 4.72
N SER A 111 -0.90 -20.51 3.42
CA SER A 111 -1.57 -21.56 2.67
C SER A 111 -0.54 -22.28 1.81
N GLU A 112 -0.07 -23.39 2.37
CA GLU A 112 0.61 -24.56 1.75
C GLU A 112 2.08 -24.41 1.33
#